data_AF-A0A916GJJ7-F1
#
_entry.id   AF-A0A916GJJ7-F1
#
_cell.length_a   1.000
_cell.length_b   1.000
_cell.length_c   1.000
_cell.angle_alpha   90.00
_cell.angle_beta   90.00
_cell.angle_gamma   90.00
#
_symmetry.space_group_name_H-M   'P 1'
#
loop_
_entity.id
_entity.type
_entity.pdbx_description
1 polymer ?
#
loop_
_entity_poly.entity_id
_entity_poly.type
_entity_poly.pdbx_seq_one_letter_code
_entity_poly.pdbx_strand_id
1 'polypeptide(L)'
;MRIFTGGVMPQGADTVVMQERAEEHVGSVVVAPGAVTKAGQNRRFAGEDVKAGDVVFHRGQAMKPAEIGMLASLGVNEVAVYRRLVVAFFSTGDELVSIGTPLAAGQIYDSNRYTIGAMLTRLGCESIDMGVVPDVPDALERAFREAAECADVVITSGGVSVGEADYVKQLLERMGEVVFWKIAMKPGRPLAYGRIGGAHFFGLPGNPVSVMVTFYQFVREALLTQQGRTNVEPVPTFKAALGAPIRKAPGRTEFQRGILARAAD
;
A
#
# COMPACT_ATOMS: atom_id res chain seq x y z
N MET A 1 -38.84 -32.30 10.59
CA MET A 1 -38.66 -31.04 11.33
C MET A 1 -38.14 -30.00 10.35
N ARG A 2 -38.69 -28.78 10.36
CA ARG A 2 -38.20 -27.69 9.51
C ARG A 2 -37.01 -27.01 10.19
N ILE A 3 -35.96 -26.72 9.43
CA ILE A 3 -34.76 -26.03 9.88
C ILE A 3 -34.38 -24.99 8.83
N PHE A 4 -33.83 -23.86 9.27
CA PHE A 4 -33.31 -22.82 8.38
C PHE A 4 -31.78 -22.89 8.34
N THR A 5 -31.19 -22.35 7.27
CA THR A 5 -29.72 -22.26 7.13
C THR A 5 -29.11 -21.57 8.35
N GLY A 6 -28.08 -22.19 8.95
CA GLY A 6 -27.44 -21.73 10.18
C GLY A 6 -28.10 -22.24 11.48
N GLY A 7 -29.24 -22.93 11.38
CA GLY A 7 -29.88 -23.58 12.53
C GLY A 7 -29.05 -24.75 13.10
N VAL A 8 -29.17 -24.97 14.40
CA VAL A 8 -28.55 -26.11 15.08
C VAL A 8 -29.26 -27.40 14.68
N MET A 9 -28.50 -28.40 14.24
CA MET A 9 -29.04 -29.72 13.88
C MET A 9 -29.74 -30.36 15.09
N PRO A 10 -30.98 -30.86 14.93
CA PRO A 10 -31.67 -31.60 15.98
C PRO A 10 -30.89 -32.84 16.39
N GLN A 11 -31.02 -33.24 17.66
CA GLN A 11 -30.37 -34.45 18.15
C GLN A 11 -30.80 -35.67 17.32
N GLY A 12 -29.82 -36.45 16.86
CA GLY A 12 -30.03 -37.64 16.03
C GLY A 12 -30.27 -37.37 14.55
N ALA A 13 -30.45 -36.11 14.12
CA ALA A 13 -30.53 -35.77 12.70
C ALA A 13 -29.13 -35.69 12.07
N ASP A 14 -28.95 -36.28 10.90
CA ASP A 14 -27.66 -36.30 10.19
C ASP A 14 -27.67 -35.60 8.82
N THR A 15 -28.85 -35.36 8.24
CA THR A 15 -29.00 -34.93 6.84
C THR A 15 -30.10 -33.88 6.72
N VAL A 16 -29.88 -32.83 5.90
CA VAL A 16 -30.87 -31.79 5.62
C VAL A 16 -31.25 -31.80 4.14
N VAL A 17 -32.55 -31.89 3.87
CA VAL A 17 -33.11 -31.78 2.52
C VAL A 17 -33.52 -30.33 2.27
N MET A 18 -33.14 -29.79 1.11
CA MET A 18 -33.55 -28.46 0.67
C MET A 18 -35.08 -28.42 0.46
N GLN A 19 -35.75 -27.35 0.88
CA GLN A 19 -37.23 -27.28 0.81
C GLN A 19 -37.74 -27.39 -0.64
N GLU A 20 -36.95 -26.97 -1.63
CA GLU A 20 -37.25 -27.07 -3.06
C GLU A 20 -37.36 -28.53 -3.55
N ARG A 21 -36.92 -29.48 -2.72
CA ARG A 21 -36.95 -30.93 -2.97
C ARG A 21 -37.89 -31.66 -2.01
N ALA A 22 -38.74 -30.94 -1.28
CA ALA A 22 -39.69 -31.50 -0.34
C ALA A 22 -41.06 -30.82 -0.49
N GLU A 23 -42.13 -31.59 -0.36
CA GLU A 23 -43.51 -31.11 -0.40
C GLU A 23 -44.13 -31.24 0.99
N GLU A 24 -44.67 -30.15 1.51
CA GLU A 24 -45.31 -30.11 2.82
C GLU A 24 -46.80 -30.43 2.69
N HIS A 25 -47.27 -31.43 3.45
CA HIS A 25 -48.67 -31.78 3.57
C HIS A 25 -49.12 -31.64 5.03
N VAL A 26 -50.44 -31.71 5.28
CA VAL A 26 -50.97 -31.66 6.64
C VAL A 26 -50.43 -32.84 7.45
N GLY A 27 -49.56 -32.56 8.42
CA GLY A 27 -48.98 -33.55 9.33
C GLY A 27 -47.81 -34.37 8.76
N SER A 28 -47.36 -34.14 7.53
CA SER A 28 -46.25 -34.90 6.92
C SER A 28 -45.47 -34.10 5.89
N VAL A 29 -44.26 -34.55 5.56
CA VAL A 29 -43.45 -33.98 4.48
C VAL A 29 -43.01 -35.11 3.57
N VAL A 30 -43.24 -34.95 2.26
CA VAL A 30 -42.80 -35.89 1.22
C VAL A 30 -41.50 -35.38 0.63
N VAL A 31 -40.47 -36.23 0.63
CA VAL A 31 -39.15 -35.90 0.04
C VAL A 31 -39.09 -36.46 -1.37
N ALA A 32 -38.70 -35.64 -2.34
CA ALA A 32 -38.62 -36.06 -3.74
C ALA A 32 -37.60 -37.20 -3.94
N PRO A 33 -37.84 -38.15 -4.86
CA PRO A 33 -36.86 -39.17 -5.20
C PRO A 33 -35.50 -38.56 -5.60
N GLY A 34 -34.41 -39.10 -5.03
CA GLY A 34 -33.06 -38.60 -5.28
C GLY A 34 -32.70 -37.27 -4.60
N ALA A 35 -33.57 -36.71 -3.75
CA ALA A 35 -33.28 -35.47 -3.02
C ALA A 35 -32.13 -35.61 -2.00
N VAL A 36 -31.92 -36.82 -1.47
CA VAL A 36 -30.78 -37.18 -0.63
C VAL A 36 -29.85 -38.05 -1.46
N THR A 37 -28.65 -37.54 -1.74
CA THR A 37 -27.63 -38.27 -2.51
C THR A 37 -26.60 -38.96 -1.62
N LYS A 38 -26.44 -38.48 -0.38
CA LYS A 38 -25.54 -39.05 0.62
C LYS A 38 -25.99 -38.68 2.04
N ALA A 39 -25.68 -39.53 3.01
CA ALA A 39 -25.78 -39.18 4.43
C ALA A 39 -24.88 -37.98 4.74
N GLY A 40 -25.32 -37.08 5.63
CA GLY A 40 -24.54 -35.87 5.96
C GLY A 40 -24.71 -34.70 4.98
N GLN A 41 -25.54 -34.83 3.94
CA GLN A 41 -25.77 -33.75 2.99
C GLN A 41 -26.33 -32.50 3.69
N ASN A 42 -25.81 -31.33 3.31
CA ASN A 42 -26.20 -30.01 3.83
C ASN A 42 -26.03 -29.85 5.34
N ARG A 43 -25.16 -30.66 5.95
CA ARG A 43 -24.76 -30.53 7.35
C ARG A 43 -23.38 -29.87 7.42
N ARG A 44 -23.26 -28.87 8.29
CA ARG A 44 -21.98 -28.22 8.62
C ARG A 44 -21.52 -28.70 10.00
N PHE A 45 -20.27 -29.13 10.12
CA PHE A 45 -19.70 -29.60 11.38
C PHE A 45 -19.15 -28.44 12.21
N ALA A 46 -19.17 -28.60 13.53
CA ALA A 46 -18.52 -27.64 14.42
C ALA A 46 -17.02 -27.57 14.09
N GLY A 47 -16.53 -26.36 13.85
CA GLY A 47 -15.15 -26.09 13.47
C GLY A 47 -14.73 -26.63 12.10
N GLU A 48 -15.66 -26.85 11.17
CA GLU A 48 -15.29 -27.25 9.80
C GLU A 48 -14.54 -26.16 9.03
N ASP A 49 -14.84 -24.89 9.30
CA ASP A 49 -14.18 -23.74 8.68
C ASP A 49 -12.94 -23.31 9.49
N VAL A 50 -13.07 -23.18 10.82
CA VAL A 50 -11.99 -22.84 11.76
C VAL A 50 -12.22 -23.56 13.09
N LYS A 51 -11.19 -24.23 13.61
CA LYS A 51 -11.25 -24.93 14.90
C LYS A 51 -10.71 -24.07 16.02
N ALA A 52 -11.16 -24.36 17.23
CA ALA A 52 -10.58 -23.78 18.43
C ALA A 52 -9.08 -24.13 18.49
N GLY A 53 -8.24 -23.11 18.66
CA GLY A 53 -6.78 -23.24 18.69
C GLY A 53 -6.10 -23.02 17.33
N ASP A 54 -6.84 -22.91 16.23
CA ASP A 54 -6.25 -22.61 14.93
C ASP A 54 -5.71 -21.16 14.88
N VAL A 55 -4.60 -20.98 14.18
CA VAL A 55 -4.07 -19.65 13.85
C VAL A 55 -4.82 -19.13 12.62
N VAL A 56 -5.68 -18.14 12.83
CA VAL A 56 -6.46 -17.53 11.73
C VAL A 56 -5.67 -16.45 10.99
N PHE A 57 -4.82 -15.70 11.73
CA PHE A 57 -4.00 -14.64 11.17
C PHE A 57 -2.56 -14.72 11.67
N HIS A 58 -1.62 -14.37 10.80
CA HIS A 58 -0.21 -14.30 11.15
C HIS A 58 0.23 -12.84 11.40
N ARG A 59 1.24 -12.67 12.27
CA ARG A 59 1.88 -11.37 12.49
C ARG A 59 2.38 -10.80 11.15
N GLY A 60 2.05 -9.54 10.89
CA GLY A 60 2.41 -8.85 9.65
C GLY A 60 1.39 -8.99 8.51
N GLN A 61 0.27 -9.68 8.74
CA GLN A 61 -0.87 -9.65 7.83
C GLN A 61 -1.60 -8.30 7.93
N ALA A 62 -1.96 -7.73 6.78
CA ALA A 62 -2.74 -6.50 6.74
C ALA A 62 -4.20 -6.79 7.04
N MET A 63 -4.80 -6.00 7.92
CA MET A 63 -6.23 -6.09 8.25
C MET A 63 -7.06 -5.41 7.15
N LYS A 64 -7.53 -6.20 6.16
CA LYS A 64 -8.49 -5.74 5.14
C LYS A 64 -9.92 -6.04 5.63
N PRO A 65 -10.98 -5.63 4.90
CA PRO A 65 -12.35 -5.84 5.35
C PRO A 65 -12.71 -7.30 5.66
N ALA A 66 -12.14 -8.26 4.92
CA ALA A 66 -12.37 -9.69 5.15
C ALA A 66 -11.81 -10.14 6.50
N GLU A 67 -10.57 -9.74 6.83
CA GLU A 67 -9.95 -10.06 8.12
C GLU A 67 -10.73 -9.44 9.29
N ILE A 68 -11.23 -8.21 9.13
CA ILE A 68 -12.06 -7.56 10.15
C ILE A 68 -13.37 -8.33 10.38
N GLY A 69 -14.06 -8.75 9.31
CA GLY A 69 -15.28 -9.55 9.43
C GLY A 69 -15.04 -10.90 10.11
N MET A 70 -13.88 -11.51 9.85
CA MET A 70 -13.49 -12.76 10.48
C MET A 70 -13.10 -12.59 11.96
N LEU A 71 -12.46 -11.48 12.36
CA LEU A 71 -12.29 -11.18 13.80
C LEU A 71 -13.64 -11.07 14.52
N ALA A 72 -14.59 -10.36 13.91
CA ALA A 72 -15.92 -10.18 14.47
C ALA A 72 -16.69 -11.51 14.57
N SER A 73 -16.59 -12.39 13.57
CA SER A 73 -17.25 -13.71 13.61
C SER A 73 -16.69 -14.62 14.71
N LEU A 74 -15.42 -14.41 15.09
CA LEU A 74 -14.75 -15.10 16.20
C LEU A 74 -15.02 -14.44 17.57
N GLY A 75 -15.75 -13.33 17.62
CA GLY A 75 -16.00 -12.57 18.85
C GLY A 75 -14.78 -11.80 19.37
N VAL A 76 -13.77 -11.56 18.53
CA VAL A 76 -12.57 -10.80 18.90
C VAL A 76 -12.81 -9.31 18.68
N ASN A 77 -12.88 -8.55 19.78
CA ASN A 77 -13.14 -7.11 19.74
C ASN A 77 -11.88 -6.27 19.45
N GLU A 78 -10.72 -6.69 19.95
CA GLU A 78 -9.47 -5.93 19.84
C GLU A 78 -8.31 -6.84 19.46
N VAL A 79 -7.36 -6.29 18.71
CA VAL A 79 -6.14 -6.97 18.30
C VAL A 79 -4.94 -6.05 18.43
N ALA A 80 -3.80 -6.62 18.80
CA ALA A 80 -2.54 -5.89 18.78
C ALA A 80 -2.10 -5.63 17.33
N VAL A 81 -1.80 -4.37 17.02
CA VAL A 81 -1.30 -3.94 15.71
C VAL A 81 -0.03 -3.13 15.86
N TYR A 82 0.72 -3.00 14.77
CA TYR A 82 1.79 -2.01 14.69
C TYR A 82 1.19 -0.60 14.69
N ARG A 83 1.88 0.34 15.35
CA ARG A 83 1.55 1.76 15.21
C ARG A 83 1.71 2.20 13.75
N ARG A 84 1.06 3.31 13.39
CA ARG A 84 1.26 3.92 12.08
C ARG A 84 2.73 4.35 11.93
N LEU A 85 3.25 4.16 10.71
CA LEU A 85 4.56 4.64 10.32
C LEU A 85 4.48 6.16 10.14
N VAL A 86 5.37 6.90 10.80
CA VAL A 86 5.42 8.37 10.73
C VAL A 86 6.41 8.77 9.65
N VAL A 87 5.97 9.57 8.70
CA VAL A 87 6.77 9.99 7.53
C VAL A 87 6.80 11.50 7.43
N ALA A 88 7.97 12.10 7.62
CA ALA A 88 8.21 13.51 7.35
C ALA A 88 8.58 13.71 5.88
N PHE A 89 8.05 14.76 5.25
CA PHE A 89 8.36 15.05 3.85
C PHE A 89 8.37 16.54 3.54
N PHE A 90 9.26 16.94 2.63
CA PHE A 90 9.36 18.31 2.12
C PHE A 90 9.89 18.34 0.69
N SER A 91 9.67 19.47 0.03
CA SER A 91 10.30 19.79 -1.25
C SER A 91 11.44 20.79 -1.04
N THR A 92 12.39 20.80 -1.97
CA THR A 92 13.53 21.73 -1.98
C THR A 92 13.71 22.27 -3.39
N GLY A 93 14.01 23.55 -3.51
CA GLY A 93 14.03 24.28 -4.77
C GLY A 93 13.64 25.74 -4.59
N ASP A 94 14.53 26.67 -4.92
CA ASP A 94 14.26 28.11 -4.86
C ASP A 94 13.16 28.56 -5.85
N GLU A 95 12.87 27.76 -6.88
CA GLU A 95 11.78 27.98 -7.82
C GLU A 95 10.40 27.59 -7.25
N LEU A 96 10.36 26.84 -6.15
CA LEU A 96 9.13 26.23 -5.65
C LEU A 96 8.37 27.16 -4.71
N VAL A 97 7.06 27.28 -4.93
CA VAL A 97 6.16 27.94 -3.98
C VAL A 97 4.96 27.08 -3.62
N SER A 98 4.43 27.30 -2.41
CA SER A 98 3.22 26.65 -1.96
C SER A 98 1.98 27.23 -2.65
N ILE A 99 0.96 26.38 -2.86
CA ILE A 99 -0.33 26.81 -3.38
C ILE A 99 -0.93 27.93 -2.51
N GLY A 100 -1.66 28.85 -3.14
CA GLY A 100 -2.21 30.04 -2.47
C GLY A 100 -1.26 31.25 -2.47
N THR A 101 0.00 31.07 -2.86
CA THR A 101 0.95 32.19 -3.07
C THR A 101 1.02 32.54 -4.56
N PRO A 102 0.85 33.82 -4.95
CA PRO A 102 1.04 34.23 -6.35
C PRO A 102 2.45 33.92 -6.85
N LEU A 103 2.57 33.42 -8.08
CA LEU A 103 3.86 33.11 -8.71
C LEU A 103 4.60 34.39 -9.10
N ALA A 104 5.86 34.51 -8.68
CA ALA A 104 6.81 35.42 -9.29
C ALA A 104 7.40 34.82 -10.59
N ALA A 105 8.12 35.64 -11.35
CA ALA A 105 8.81 35.18 -12.55
C ALA A 105 9.82 34.07 -12.22
N GLY A 106 9.74 32.95 -12.94
CA GLY A 106 10.61 31.78 -12.73
C GLY A 106 10.13 30.82 -11.65
N GLN A 107 9.08 31.14 -10.89
CA GLN A 107 8.52 30.23 -9.89
C GLN A 107 7.49 29.27 -10.47
N ILE A 108 7.38 28.12 -9.82
CA ILE A 108 6.38 27.10 -10.09
C ILE A 108 5.77 26.61 -8.77
N TYR A 109 4.54 26.10 -8.84
CA TYR A 109 3.91 25.48 -7.68
C TYR A 109 4.54 24.12 -7.36
N ASP A 110 4.81 23.88 -6.08
CA ASP A 110 5.24 22.58 -5.56
C ASP A 110 4.10 21.57 -5.66
N SER A 111 4.10 20.76 -6.72
CA SER A 111 3.10 19.69 -6.93
C SER A 111 3.53 18.35 -6.32
N ASN A 112 4.82 18.17 -6.08
CA ASN A 112 5.38 16.89 -5.61
C ASN A 112 4.97 16.61 -4.18
N ARG A 113 4.99 17.62 -3.30
CA ARG A 113 4.60 17.48 -1.90
C ARG A 113 3.17 16.97 -1.75
N TYR A 114 2.22 17.54 -2.49
CA TYR A 114 0.83 17.06 -2.51
C TYR A 114 0.71 15.64 -3.06
N THR A 115 1.49 15.32 -4.09
CA THR A 115 1.50 13.96 -4.67
C THR A 115 2.04 12.95 -3.66
N ILE A 116 3.13 13.26 -2.96
CA ILE A 116 3.72 12.42 -1.91
C ILE A 116 2.73 12.25 -0.75
N GLY A 117 2.17 13.35 -0.22
CA GLY A 117 1.20 13.29 0.87
C GLY A 117 -0.02 12.42 0.53
N ALA A 118 -0.55 12.53 -0.70
CA ALA A 118 -1.65 11.69 -1.16
C ALA A 118 -1.27 10.19 -1.24
N MET A 119 -0.07 9.87 -1.72
CA MET A 119 0.43 8.49 -1.75
C MET A 119 0.65 7.92 -0.34
N LEU A 120 1.19 8.71 0.59
CA LEU A 120 1.37 8.33 1.99
C LEU A 120 0.04 8.08 2.70
N THR A 121 -0.95 8.95 2.46
CA THR A 121 -2.32 8.79 2.96
C THR A 121 -2.92 7.46 2.51
N ARG A 122 -2.75 7.11 1.23
CA ARG A 122 -3.22 5.83 0.68
C ARG A 122 -2.54 4.61 1.32
N LEU A 123 -1.32 4.76 1.81
CA LEU A 123 -0.59 3.72 2.55
C LEU A 123 -0.94 3.69 4.05
N GLY A 124 -1.77 4.62 4.54
CA GLY A 124 -2.16 4.71 5.94
C GLY A 124 -1.06 5.22 6.87
N CYS A 125 -0.02 5.85 6.32
CA CYS A 125 1.04 6.49 7.09
C CYS A 125 0.51 7.73 7.81
N GLU A 126 1.09 8.02 8.97
CA GLU A 126 1.01 9.34 9.59
C GLU A 126 2.03 10.24 8.90
N SER A 127 1.61 11.41 8.41
CA SER A 127 2.46 12.23 7.53
C SER A 127 2.69 13.61 8.13
N ILE A 128 3.95 14.04 8.17
CA ILE A 128 4.38 15.35 8.64
C ILE A 128 4.84 16.15 7.41
N ASP A 129 4.01 17.08 6.97
CA ASP A 129 4.31 17.96 5.85
C ASP A 129 5.14 19.16 6.34
N MET A 130 6.40 19.21 5.93
CA MET A 130 7.34 20.25 6.33
C MET A 130 7.47 21.38 5.30
N GLY A 131 6.65 21.37 4.25
CA GLY A 131 6.56 22.45 3.28
C GLY A 131 7.69 22.47 2.23
N VAL A 132 8.01 23.68 1.77
CA VAL A 132 9.13 23.94 0.86
C VAL A 132 10.28 24.49 1.68
N VAL A 133 11.42 23.80 1.65
CA VAL A 133 12.65 24.23 2.31
C VAL A 133 13.51 24.96 1.28
N PRO A 134 14.00 26.18 1.56
CA PRO A 134 14.91 26.89 0.67
C PRO A 134 16.21 26.12 0.45
N ASP A 135 16.87 26.30 -0.69
CA ASP A 135 18.16 25.67 -1.00
C ASP A 135 19.33 26.38 -0.29
N VAL A 136 19.18 26.59 1.02
CA VAL A 136 20.16 27.23 1.89
C VAL A 136 20.71 26.20 2.86
N PRO A 137 22.05 26.07 2.98
CA PRO A 137 22.72 25.11 3.85
C PRO A 137 22.11 24.91 5.25
N ASP A 138 22.01 26.00 6.02
CA ASP A 138 21.52 25.94 7.39
C ASP A 138 20.02 25.62 7.47
N ALA A 139 19.24 25.94 6.43
CA ALA A 139 17.81 25.62 6.39
C ALA A 139 17.61 24.12 6.11
N LEU A 140 18.37 23.57 5.16
CA LEU A 140 18.36 22.14 4.86
C LEU A 140 18.85 21.29 6.03
N GLU A 141 19.96 21.68 6.67
CA GLU A 141 20.48 20.94 7.83
C GLU A 141 19.45 20.90 8.98
N ARG A 142 18.78 22.02 9.25
CA ARG A 142 17.70 22.08 10.26
C ARG A 142 16.52 21.20 9.88
N ALA A 143 16.02 21.32 8.65
CA ALA A 143 14.89 20.53 8.18
C ALA A 143 15.18 19.02 8.22
N PHE A 144 16.36 18.57 7.79
CA PHE A 144 16.74 17.16 7.87
C PHE A 144 16.83 16.66 9.31
N ARG A 145 17.35 17.47 10.23
CA ARG A 145 17.48 17.10 11.65
C ARG A 145 16.10 16.99 12.30
N GLU A 146 15.27 18.02 12.16
CA GLU A 146 13.91 18.04 12.68
C GLU A 146 13.09 16.86 12.13
N ALA A 147 13.18 16.60 10.82
CA ALA A 147 12.50 15.47 10.18
C ALA A 147 12.94 14.12 10.76
N ALA A 148 14.25 13.92 10.96
CA ALA A 148 14.81 12.69 11.48
C ALA A 148 14.54 12.47 12.99
N GLU A 149 14.31 13.54 13.75
CA GLU A 149 13.96 13.48 15.17
C GLU A 149 12.48 13.13 15.39
N CYS A 150 11.59 13.54 14.49
CA CYS A 150 10.14 13.36 14.65
C CYS A 150 9.51 12.26 13.77
N ALA A 151 10.24 11.64 12.85
CA ALA A 151 9.70 10.63 11.93
C ALA A 151 10.56 9.37 11.81
N ASP A 152 9.93 8.27 11.38
CA ASP A 152 10.61 7.01 11.06
C ASP A 152 11.25 7.05 9.68
N VAL A 153 10.65 7.83 8.78
CA VAL A 153 11.10 7.99 7.38
C VAL A 153 11.03 9.46 6.99
N VAL A 154 12.08 9.93 6.30
CA VAL A 154 12.17 11.25 5.69
C VAL A 154 12.15 11.09 4.17
N ILE A 155 11.26 11.80 3.49
CA ILE A 155 11.17 11.81 2.03
C ILE A 155 11.35 13.23 1.51
N THR A 156 12.28 13.45 0.59
CA THR A 156 12.43 14.74 -0.09
C THR A 156 12.11 14.64 -1.58
N SER A 157 11.69 15.75 -2.17
CA SER A 157 11.61 15.90 -3.63
C SER A 157 12.33 17.17 -4.09
N GLY A 158 13.13 17.07 -5.15
CA GLY A 158 14.04 18.16 -5.56
C GLY A 158 15.43 18.06 -4.91
N GLY A 159 16.39 18.87 -5.35
CA GLY A 159 17.74 18.97 -4.74
C GLY A 159 18.69 17.76 -4.90
N VAL A 160 18.23 16.65 -5.48
CA VAL A 160 19.05 15.44 -5.73
C VAL A 160 19.68 15.39 -7.14
N SER A 161 19.72 16.53 -7.83
CA SER A 161 20.19 16.64 -9.21
C SER A 161 21.72 16.75 -9.31
N VAL A 162 22.28 16.32 -10.44
CA VAL A 162 23.73 16.15 -10.70
C VAL A 162 24.58 17.43 -10.60
N GLY A 163 23.99 18.61 -10.42
CA GLY A 163 24.69 19.90 -10.30
C GLY A 163 24.64 20.53 -8.90
N GLU A 164 23.51 20.43 -8.19
CA GLU A 164 23.33 20.87 -6.78
C GLU A 164 23.67 19.75 -5.77
N ALA A 165 23.90 18.54 -6.27
CA ALA A 165 24.18 17.35 -5.49
C ALA A 165 25.35 17.50 -4.52
N ASP A 166 26.34 18.35 -4.77
CA ASP A 166 27.56 18.34 -3.95
C ASP A 166 27.31 18.81 -2.52
N TYR A 167 26.49 19.84 -2.30
CA TYR A 167 26.20 20.31 -0.95
C TYR A 167 25.24 19.37 -0.20
N VAL A 168 24.11 19.01 -0.82
CA VAL A 168 23.11 18.11 -0.21
C VAL A 168 23.74 16.76 0.10
N LYS A 169 24.63 16.25 -0.77
CA LYS A 169 25.39 15.03 -0.52
C LYS A 169 26.34 15.17 0.65
N GLN A 170 27.15 16.23 0.71
CA GLN A 170 28.06 16.46 1.84
C GLN A 170 27.31 16.61 3.17
N LEU A 171 26.17 17.31 3.16
CA LEU A 171 25.30 17.46 4.31
C LEU A 171 24.77 16.09 4.77
N LEU A 172 24.23 15.31 3.85
CA LEU A 172 23.69 13.99 4.13
C LEU A 172 24.77 12.99 4.59
N GLU A 173 25.98 13.05 4.04
CA GLU A 173 27.15 12.27 4.48
C GLU A 173 27.62 12.67 5.89
N ARG A 174 27.43 13.93 6.30
CA ARG A 174 27.71 14.38 7.67
C ARG A 174 26.63 13.96 8.67
N MET A 175 25.37 13.90 8.24
CA MET A 175 24.23 13.60 9.11
C MET A 175 23.89 12.11 9.18
N GLY A 176 24.45 11.29 8.30
CA GLY A 176 24.28 9.85 8.32
C GLY A 176 24.86 9.15 7.10
N GLU A 177 24.29 7.99 6.76
CA GLU A 177 24.79 7.11 5.73
C GLU A 177 23.86 7.14 4.52
N VAL A 178 24.21 7.92 3.49
CA VAL A 178 23.39 8.08 2.28
C VAL A 178 24.13 7.64 1.03
N VAL A 179 23.48 6.79 0.25
CA VAL A 179 23.94 6.30 -1.03
C VAL A 179 23.12 6.92 -2.15
N PHE A 180 23.82 7.42 -3.17
CA PHE A 180 23.22 8.01 -4.36
C PHE A 180 23.30 7.04 -5.53
N TRP A 181 22.15 6.57 -5.98
CA TRP A 181 22.04 5.62 -7.08
C TRP A 181 21.65 6.29 -8.39
N LYS A 182 22.23 5.78 -9.48
CA LYS A 182 21.81 6.06 -10.86
C LYS A 182 21.10 4.83 -11.39
N ILE A 183 19.81 4.73 -11.11
CA ILE A 183 18.98 3.60 -11.48
C ILE A 183 18.82 3.54 -13.01
N ALA A 184 18.93 2.34 -13.58
CA ALA A 184 18.70 2.08 -15.00
C ALA A 184 17.20 2.11 -15.35
N MET A 185 16.53 3.21 -15.02
CA MET A 185 15.11 3.43 -15.26
C MET A 185 14.80 4.77 -15.93
N LYS A 186 13.59 4.88 -16.47
CA LYS A 186 13.05 6.12 -17.03
C LYS A 186 11.53 6.18 -16.85
N PRO A 187 10.97 7.27 -16.33
CA PRO A 187 11.65 8.35 -15.60
C PRO A 187 12.23 7.87 -14.25
N GLY A 188 12.96 8.72 -13.51
CA GLY A 188 13.46 8.38 -12.16
C GLY A 188 14.91 7.88 -12.06
N ARG A 189 15.82 8.35 -12.92
CA ARG A 189 17.23 7.92 -12.89
C ARG A 189 17.95 8.16 -11.54
N PRO A 190 17.90 9.36 -10.92
CA PRO A 190 18.52 9.56 -9.61
C PRO A 190 17.60 9.10 -8.49
N LEU A 191 18.16 8.39 -7.51
CA LEU A 191 17.50 8.08 -6.24
C LEU A 191 18.56 8.13 -5.15
N ALA A 192 18.30 8.88 -4.07
CA ALA A 192 19.10 8.80 -2.86
C ALA A 192 18.37 7.94 -1.83
N TYR A 193 19.11 7.06 -1.16
CA TYR A 193 18.61 6.28 -0.04
C TYR A 193 19.64 6.26 1.08
N GLY A 194 19.19 6.30 2.33
CA GLY A 194 20.10 6.15 3.44
C GLY A 194 19.42 6.19 4.79
N ARG A 195 20.19 6.60 5.79
CA ARG A 195 19.71 6.90 7.14
C ARG A 195 20.22 8.26 7.61
N ILE A 196 19.36 8.99 8.30
CA ILE A 196 19.70 10.23 8.99
C ILE A 196 19.29 10.01 10.45
N GLY A 197 20.25 9.95 11.36
CA GLY A 197 20.00 9.49 12.73
C GLY A 197 19.27 8.13 12.76
N GLY A 198 18.10 8.08 13.41
CA GLY A 198 17.26 6.88 13.48
C GLY A 198 16.41 6.63 12.23
N ALA A 199 16.14 7.66 11.43
CA ALA A 199 15.15 7.61 10.35
C ALA A 199 15.74 7.07 9.04
N HIS A 200 14.91 6.39 8.24
CA HIS A 200 15.23 6.09 6.85
C HIS A 200 15.06 7.33 5.99
N PHE A 201 15.91 7.51 4.99
CA PHE A 201 15.86 8.66 4.08
C PHE A 201 15.67 8.22 2.63
N PHE A 202 14.76 8.89 1.91
CA PHE A 202 14.57 8.77 0.46
C PHE A 202 14.59 10.14 -0.21
N GLY A 203 15.59 10.39 -1.06
CA GLY A 203 15.65 11.58 -1.91
C GLY A 203 15.13 11.27 -3.31
N LEU A 204 13.96 11.83 -3.65
CA LEU A 204 13.28 11.61 -4.93
C LEU A 204 13.66 12.70 -5.96
N PRO A 205 13.64 12.38 -7.26
CA PRO A 205 13.87 13.37 -8.32
C PRO A 205 12.89 14.55 -8.24
N GLY A 206 13.26 15.74 -8.76
CA GLY A 206 12.34 16.89 -8.78
C GLY A 206 11.22 16.81 -9.82
N ASN A 207 11.35 15.99 -10.87
CA ASN A 207 10.32 15.89 -11.92
C ASN A 207 9.08 15.12 -11.42
N PRO A 208 7.84 15.64 -11.56
CA PRO A 208 6.65 15.04 -10.94
C PRO A 208 6.37 13.59 -11.32
N VAL A 209 6.53 13.24 -12.61
CA VAL A 209 6.35 11.84 -13.04
C VAL A 209 7.45 10.95 -12.47
N SER A 210 8.67 11.48 -12.37
CA SER A 210 9.80 10.76 -11.77
C SER A 210 9.58 10.49 -10.29
N VAL A 211 9.05 11.45 -9.52
CA VAL A 211 8.66 11.27 -8.10
C VAL A 211 7.71 10.09 -7.96
N MET A 212 6.60 10.13 -8.70
CA MET A 212 5.56 9.11 -8.57
C MET A 212 6.08 7.72 -8.95
N VAL A 213 6.79 7.60 -10.07
CA VAL A 213 7.37 6.32 -10.50
C VAL A 213 8.40 5.81 -9.47
N THR A 214 9.30 6.67 -8.99
CA THR A 214 10.33 6.26 -8.03
C THR A 214 9.72 5.87 -6.68
N PHE A 215 8.69 6.59 -6.24
CA PHE A 215 7.94 6.25 -5.04
C PHE A 215 7.32 4.85 -5.14
N TYR A 216 6.57 4.56 -6.20
CA TYR A 216 5.90 3.27 -6.35
C TYR A 216 6.87 2.10 -6.57
N GLN A 217 8.02 2.34 -7.23
CA GLN A 217 9.01 1.29 -7.51
C GLN A 217 9.93 0.98 -6.33
N PHE A 218 10.20 1.92 -5.42
CA PHE A 218 11.18 1.73 -4.35
C PHE A 218 10.64 2.08 -2.96
N VAL A 219 10.03 3.26 -2.81
CA VAL A 219 9.62 3.77 -1.50
C VAL A 219 8.44 2.96 -0.95
N ARG A 220 7.43 2.67 -1.77
CA ARG A 220 6.20 1.99 -1.33
C ARG A 220 6.52 0.69 -0.59
N GLU A 221 7.30 -0.20 -1.18
CA GLU A 221 7.57 -1.50 -0.57
C GLU A 221 8.43 -1.39 0.70
N ALA A 222 9.37 -0.44 0.72
CA ALA A 222 10.13 -0.13 1.93
C ALA A 222 9.21 0.34 3.06
N LEU A 223 8.27 1.26 2.80
CA LEU A 223 7.30 1.72 3.79
C LEU A 223 6.40 0.58 4.27
N LEU A 224 5.89 -0.26 3.37
CA LEU A 224 5.06 -1.42 3.73
C LEU A 224 5.81 -2.41 4.61
N THR A 225 7.10 -2.62 4.34
CA THR A 225 7.98 -3.46 5.18
C THR A 225 8.19 -2.84 6.56
N GLN A 226 8.44 -1.52 6.63
CA GLN A 226 8.57 -0.79 7.90
C GLN A 226 7.26 -0.74 8.71
N GLN A 227 6.10 -0.83 8.06
CA GLN A 227 4.80 -1.05 8.71
C GLN A 227 4.63 -2.47 9.28
N GLY A 228 5.65 -3.33 9.18
CA GLY A 228 5.65 -4.69 9.71
C GLY A 228 4.99 -5.72 8.79
N ARG A 229 4.75 -5.41 7.52
CA ARG A 229 4.18 -6.38 6.56
C ARG A 229 5.22 -7.41 6.15
N THR A 230 4.86 -8.68 6.24
CA THR A 230 5.74 -9.82 5.92
C THR A 230 5.51 -10.37 4.51
N ASN A 231 4.29 -10.26 4.00
CA ASN A 231 3.91 -10.69 2.64
C ASN A 231 3.43 -9.46 1.84
N VAL A 232 4.35 -8.59 1.47
CA VAL A 232 4.03 -7.47 0.58
C VAL A 232 3.71 -8.03 -0.80
N GLU A 233 2.42 -8.15 -1.11
CA GLU A 233 1.98 -8.62 -2.42
C GLU A 233 2.52 -7.68 -3.51
N PRO A 234 3.18 -8.24 -4.54
CA PRO A 234 3.64 -7.45 -5.66
C PRO A 234 2.44 -6.84 -6.38
N VAL A 235 2.62 -5.66 -6.96
CA VAL A 235 1.60 -5.07 -7.81
C VAL A 235 1.37 -6.01 -8.99
N PRO A 236 0.12 -6.44 -9.27
CA PRO A 236 -0.15 -7.41 -10.32
C PRO A 236 0.31 -6.87 -11.68
N THR A 237 0.98 -7.72 -12.44
CA THR A 237 1.43 -7.40 -13.80
C THR A 237 0.74 -8.32 -14.81
N PHE A 238 0.48 -7.80 -16.00
CA PHE A 238 -0.21 -8.52 -17.06
C PHE A 238 0.57 -8.36 -18.37
N LYS A 239 0.63 -9.42 -19.17
CA LYS A 239 1.01 -9.29 -20.57
C LYS A 239 -0.20 -8.76 -21.33
N ALA A 240 -0.01 -7.65 -22.05
CA ALA A 240 -1.06 -7.04 -22.87
C ALA A 240 -0.51 -6.73 -24.27
N ALA A 241 -1.38 -6.81 -25.27
CA ALA A 241 -1.06 -6.32 -26.61
C ALA A 241 -1.02 -4.79 -26.60
N LEU A 242 -0.07 -4.21 -27.34
CA LEU A 242 -0.01 -2.76 -27.52
C LEU A 242 -1.11 -2.32 -28.49
N GLY A 243 -1.95 -1.38 -28.07
CA GLY A 243 -2.93 -0.74 -28.97
C GLY A 243 -2.31 0.27 -29.95
N ALA A 244 -1.06 0.67 -29.71
CA ALA A 244 -0.30 1.56 -30.58
C ALA A 244 1.22 1.31 -30.45
N PRO A 245 2.02 1.61 -31.49
CA PRO A 245 3.48 1.54 -31.37
C PRO A 245 4.02 2.44 -30.26
N ILE A 246 4.99 1.94 -29.49
CA ILE A 246 5.69 2.71 -28.46
C ILE A 246 7.13 2.99 -28.86
N ARG A 247 7.64 4.17 -28.53
CA ARG A 247 9.06 4.49 -28.66
C ARG A 247 9.77 4.08 -27.39
N LYS A 248 10.79 3.23 -27.50
CA LYS A 248 11.61 2.79 -26.38
C LYS A 248 13.08 2.80 -26.77
N ALA A 249 13.92 3.39 -25.93
CA ALA A 249 15.36 3.26 -26.06
C ALA A 249 15.89 2.03 -25.28
N PRO A 250 16.93 1.34 -25.79
CA PRO A 250 17.62 0.30 -25.03
C PRO A 250 18.38 0.88 -23.83
N GLY A 251 18.73 0.01 -22.88
CA GLY A 251 19.58 0.33 -21.73
C GLY A 251 18.87 0.78 -20.43
N ARG A 252 17.56 1.07 -20.47
CA ARG A 252 16.77 1.40 -19.27
C ARG A 252 15.39 0.75 -19.29
N THR A 253 14.90 0.35 -18.13
CA THR A 253 13.49 0.01 -17.95
C THR A 253 12.66 1.29 -18.06
N GLU A 254 11.71 1.34 -18.98
CA GLU A 254 10.85 2.52 -19.17
C GLU A 254 9.48 2.27 -18.57
N PHE A 255 9.11 3.05 -17.56
CA PHE A 255 7.78 3.07 -16.96
C PHE A 255 6.90 4.04 -17.75
N GLN A 256 6.55 3.63 -18.96
CA GLN A 256 5.59 4.36 -19.80
C GLN A 256 4.19 4.22 -19.21
N ARG A 257 3.41 5.31 -19.24
CA ARG A 257 2.02 5.27 -18.78
C ARG A 257 1.14 4.81 -19.93
N GLY A 258 0.22 3.90 -19.65
CA GLY A 258 -0.77 3.40 -20.60
C GLY A 258 -2.12 3.25 -19.93
N ILE A 259 -3.17 3.15 -20.75
CA ILE A 259 -4.53 2.84 -20.29
C ILE A 259 -4.83 1.41 -20.74
N LEU A 260 -5.12 0.53 -19.78
CA LEU A 260 -5.53 -0.83 -20.07
C LEU A 260 -7.04 -0.85 -20.28
N ALA A 261 -7.48 -1.41 -21.41
CA ALA A 261 -8.88 -1.65 -21.71
C ALA A 261 -9.06 -3.09 -22.18
N ARG A 262 -10.25 -3.65 -21.95
CA ARG A 262 -10.62 -4.92 -22.59
C ARG A 262 -10.80 -4.66 -24.09
N ALA A 263 -10.29 -5.55 -24.92
CA ALA A 263 -10.59 -5.52 -26.33
C ALA A 263 -12.10 -5.78 -26.56
N ALA A 264 -12.62 -5.40 -27.72
CA ALA A 264 -14.07 -5.49 -27.99
C ALA A 264 -14.58 -6.94 -28.14
N ASP A 265 -13.66 -7.90 -28.10
CA ASP A 265 -13.81 -9.35 -28.24
C ASP A 265 -13.74 -10.10 -26.89
#